data_AF-A0A6B3CNL3-F1
#
_entry.id   AF-A0A6B3CNL3-F1
#
_cell.length_a   1.000
_cell.length_b   1.000
_cell.length_c   1.000
_cell.angle_alpha   90.00
_cell.angle_beta   90.00
_cell.angle_gamma   90.00
#
_symmetry.space_group_name_H-M   'P 1'
#
loop_
_entity.id
_entity.type
_entity.pdbx_description
1 polymer ?
#
loop_
_entity_poly.entity_id
_entity_poly.type
_entity_poly.pdbx_seq_one_letter_code
_entity_poly.pdbx_strand_id
1 'polypeptide(L)'
;IRATKARLKEITAYVEGLDSSLATLKLQAEDAAIDEERAAAAVDEATSPTVTPFLAARDNLQRRREEVLRHLQHAENATKLQAGLEKRAALVERQEAQIERLREERDRLGDAAQDRDLAVGRISGRYSELLRQWRYPKLSQPMIDTNLVPHVRGDSYREASSGARTLLTLAWQLAVFEVAVETSAAHPGFLM
;
A
#
# COMPACT_ATOMS: atom_id res chain seq x y z
N ILE A 1 21.27 -93.86 40.08
CA ILE A 1 19.85 -94.07 39.67
C ILE A 1 18.83 -93.78 40.79
N ARG A 2 19.07 -94.12 42.07
CA ARG A 2 18.13 -93.78 43.16
C ARG A 2 18.05 -92.27 43.48
N ALA A 3 19.19 -91.57 43.53
CA ALA A 3 19.24 -90.13 43.79
C ALA A 3 18.51 -89.29 42.72
N THR A 4 18.60 -89.67 41.45
CA THR A 4 17.90 -89.00 40.35
C THR A 4 16.39 -89.22 40.40
N LYS A 5 15.91 -90.40 40.80
CA LYS A 5 14.47 -90.66 41.02
C LYS A 5 13.90 -89.88 42.20
N ALA A 6 14.66 -89.74 43.30
CA ALA A 6 14.25 -88.93 44.45
C ALA A 6 14.14 -87.44 44.07
N ARG A 7 15.13 -86.92 43.33
CA ARG A 7 15.11 -85.53 42.83
C ARG A 7 13.97 -85.27 41.86
N LEU A 8 13.67 -86.22 40.96
CA LEU A 8 12.52 -86.12 40.07
C LEU A 8 11.21 -86.01 40.86
N LYS A 9 11.04 -86.83 41.90
CA LYS A 9 9.85 -86.80 42.78
C LYS A 9 9.71 -85.48 43.54
N GLU A 10 10.80 -84.91 44.04
CA GLU A 10 10.82 -83.58 44.67
C GLU A 10 10.40 -82.49 43.68
N ILE A 11 10.93 -82.52 42.46
CA ILE A 11 10.58 -81.55 41.41
C ILE A 11 9.10 -81.69 41.03
N THR A 12 8.60 -82.91 40.85
CA THR A 12 7.18 -83.14 40.54
C THR A 12 6.28 -82.60 41.66
N ALA A 13 6.60 -82.89 42.92
CA ALA A 13 5.82 -82.37 44.05
C ALA A 13 5.89 -80.84 44.16
N TYR A 14 7.04 -80.23 43.83
CA TYR A 14 7.18 -78.78 43.80
C TYR A 14 6.39 -78.13 42.65
N VAL A 15 6.37 -78.75 41.46
CA VAL A 15 5.58 -78.30 40.32
C VAL A 15 4.07 -78.39 40.63
N GLU A 16 3.61 -79.49 41.22
CA GLU A 16 2.21 -79.63 41.65
C GLU A 16 1.83 -78.60 42.74
N GLY A 17 2.76 -78.30 43.66
CA GLY A 17 2.60 -77.22 44.64
C GLY A 17 2.55 -75.83 44.02
N LEU A 18 3.34 -75.58 42.97
CA LEU A 18 3.30 -74.33 42.22
C LEU A 18 1.99 -74.18 41.42
N ASP A 19 1.52 -75.24 40.77
CA ASP A 19 0.29 -75.21 39.97
C ASP A 19 -0.94 -74.92 40.84
N SER A 20 -1.02 -75.55 42.03
CA SER A 20 -2.08 -75.27 43.01
C SER A 20 -2.00 -73.85 43.60
N SER A 21 -0.80 -73.37 43.89
CA SER A 21 -0.59 -72.00 44.36
C SER A 21 -0.95 -70.96 43.28
N LEU A 22 -0.59 -71.23 42.02
CA LEU A 22 -0.89 -70.36 40.89
C LEU A 22 -2.39 -70.32 40.60
N ALA A 23 -3.08 -71.46 40.69
CA ALA A 23 -4.54 -71.49 40.59
C ALA A 23 -5.21 -70.65 41.69
N THR A 24 -4.71 -70.74 42.92
CA THR A 24 -5.23 -69.97 44.06
C THR A 24 -4.99 -68.47 43.89
N LEU A 25 -3.78 -68.08 43.46
CA LEU A 25 -3.43 -66.68 43.22
C LEU A 25 -4.23 -66.05 42.08
N LYS A 26 -4.54 -66.80 41.02
CA LYS A 26 -5.41 -66.33 39.94
C LYS A 26 -6.82 -66.03 40.44
N LEU A 27 -7.37 -66.93 41.24
CA LEU A 27 -8.71 -66.77 41.82
C LEU A 27 -8.75 -65.55 42.75
N GLN A 28 -7.72 -65.37 43.58
CA GLN A 28 -7.58 -64.19 44.43
C GLN A 28 -7.43 -62.88 43.62
N ALA A 29 -6.73 -62.92 42.48
CA ALA A 29 -6.59 -61.76 41.62
C ALA A 29 -7.91 -61.40 40.92
N GLU A 30 -8.70 -62.39 40.52
CA GLU A 30 -10.03 -62.20 39.95
C GLU A 30 -10.99 -61.59 41.00
N ASP A 31 -11.00 -62.14 42.22
CA ASP A 31 -11.80 -61.60 43.32
C ASP A 31 -11.39 -60.16 43.67
N ALA A 32 -10.09 -59.88 43.74
CA ALA A 32 -9.58 -58.55 44.02
C ALA A 32 -9.96 -57.53 42.92
N ALA A 33 -9.95 -57.95 41.64
CA ALA A 33 -10.38 -57.10 40.53
C ALA A 33 -11.88 -56.76 40.60
N ILE A 34 -12.71 -57.74 40.99
CA ILE A 34 -14.15 -57.53 41.19
C ILE A 34 -14.39 -56.55 42.36
N ASP A 35 -13.65 -56.69 43.45
CA ASP A 35 -13.78 -55.79 44.60
C ASP A 35 -13.27 -54.37 44.30
N GLU A 36 -12.22 -54.23 43.49
CA GLU A 36 -11.76 -52.92 42.98
C GLU A 36 -12.85 -52.25 42.13
N GLU A 37 -13.46 -52.98 41.19
CA GLU A 37 -14.52 -52.45 40.33
C GLU A 37 -15.74 -52.01 41.16
N ARG A 38 -16.13 -52.79 42.17
CA ARG A 38 -17.21 -52.43 43.10
C ARG A 38 -16.88 -51.18 43.92
N ALA A 39 -15.65 -51.09 44.43
CA ALA A 39 -15.21 -49.93 45.18
C ALA A 39 -15.21 -48.67 44.30
N ALA A 40 -14.74 -48.77 43.06
CA ALA A 40 -14.79 -47.68 42.09
C ALA A 40 -16.22 -47.22 41.81
N ALA A 41 -17.14 -48.16 41.54
CA ALA A 41 -18.55 -47.85 41.30
C ALA A 41 -19.21 -47.16 42.50
N ALA A 42 -18.90 -47.57 43.73
CA ALA A 42 -19.44 -46.95 44.94
C ALA A 42 -18.93 -45.51 45.15
N VAL A 43 -17.66 -45.26 44.82
CA VAL A 43 -17.08 -43.90 44.85
C VAL A 43 -17.77 -43.02 43.80
N ASP A 44 -17.95 -43.52 42.59
CA ASP A 44 -18.63 -42.79 41.50
C ASP A 44 -20.09 -42.49 41.85
N GLU A 45 -20.83 -43.44 42.39
CA GLU A 45 -22.22 -43.24 42.83
C GLU A 45 -22.33 -42.18 43.93
N ALA A 46 -21.41 -42.20 44.92
CA ALA A 46 -21.39 -41.23 46.01
C ALA A 46 -21.02 -39.82 45.53
N THR A 47 -20.14 -39.70 44.53
CA THR A 47 -19.62 -38.41 44.06
C THR A 47 -20.39 -37.80 42.90
N SER A 48 -21.03 -38.60 42.05
CA SER A 48 -21.73 -38.14 40.86
C SER A 48 -22.81 -37.07 41.10
N PRO A 49 -23.68 -37.15 42.13
CA PRO A 49 -24.72 -36.14 42.37
C PRO A 49 -24.14 -34.78 42.75
N THR A 50 -22.94 -34.77 43.34
CA THR A 50 -22.31 -33.55 43.86
C THR A 50 -21.33 -32.98 42.85
N VAL A 51 -20.43 -33.79 42.28
CA VAL A 51 -19.30 -33.34 41.46
C VAL A 51 -19.71 -33.08 40.01
N THR A 52 -20.56 -33.92 39.42
CA THR A 52 -20.96 -33.84 38.00
C THR A 52 -21.62 -32.49 37.64
N PRO A 53 -22.55 -31.93 38.45
CA PRO A 53 -23.12 -30.61 38.17
C PRO A 53 -22.09 -29.48 38.18
N PHE A 54 -21.11 -29.50 39.08
CA PHE A 54 -20.06 -28.47 39.14
C PHE A 54 -19.08 -28.58 37.98
N LEU A 55 -18.75 -29.79 37.52
CA LEU A 55 -17.95 -29.98 36.31
C LEU A 55 -18.68 -29.45 35.07
N ALA A 56 -19.97 -29.77 34.92
CA ALA A 56 -20.78 -29.25 33.83
C ALA A 56 -20.89 -27.71 33.85
N ALA A 57 -21.05 -27.12 35.05
CA ALA A 57 -21.08 -25.67 35.22
C ALA A 57 -19.73 -25.03 34.87
N ARG A 58 -18.61 -25.63 35.31
CA ARG A 58 -17.26 -25.18 34.97
C ARG A 58 -17.04 -25.21 33.46
N ASP A 59 -17.38 -26.30 32.80
CA ASP A 59 -17.16 -26.47 31.37
C ASP A 59 -18.07 -25.53 30.54
N ASN A 60 -19.26 -25.20 31.06
CA ASN A 60 -20.11 -24.15 30.47
C ASN A 60 -19.47 -22.77 30.60
N LEU A 61 -18.98 -22.42 31.80
CA LEU A 61 -18.28 -21.15 32.04
C LEU A 61 -17.03 -21.03 31.17
N GLN A 62 -16.28 -22.12 31.00
CA GLN A 62 -15.09 -22.17 30.15
C GLN A 62 -15.47 -21.88 28.68
N ARG A 63 -16.50 -22.54 28.15
CA ARG A 63 -17.00 -22.28 26.78
C ARG A 63 -17.46 -20.83 26.61
N ARG A 64 -18.20 -20.31 27.58
CA ARG A 64 -18.71 -18.93 27.52
C ARG A 64 -17.58 -17.91 27.59
N ARG A 65 -16.55 -18.18 28.38
CA ARG A 65 -15.32 -17.36 28.42
C ARG A 65 -14.62 -17.36 27.05
N GLU A 66 -14.47 -18.51 26.43
CA GLU A 66 -13.85 -18.63 25.10
C GLU A 66 -14.65 -17.90 24.02
N GLU A 67 -15.98 -17.94 24.06
CA GLU A 67 -16.85 -17.17 23.17
C GLU A 67 -16.65 -15.65 23.35
N VAL A 68 -16.65 -15.17 24.60
CA VAL A 68 -16.43 -13.76 24.91
C VAL A 68 -15.04 -13.30 24.45
N LEU A 69 -14.00 -14.11 24.65
CA LEU A 69 -12.65 -13.80 24.17
C LEU A 69 -12.58 -13.73 22.65
N ARG A 70 -13.28 -14.62 21.93
CA ARG A 70 -13.39 -14.55 20.46
C ARG A 70 -14.07 -13.26 20.01
N HIS A 71 -15.17 -12.87 20.67
CA HIS A 71 -15.86 -11.62 20.37
C HIS A 71 -14.99 -10.40 20.65
N LEU A 72 -14.25 -10.39 21.77
CA LEU A 72 -13.30 -9.32 22.10
C LEU A 72 -12.23 -9.20 21.02
N GLN A 73 -11.62 -10.31 20.61
CA GLN A 73 -10.60 -10.31 19.56
C GLN A 73 -11.15 -9.78 18.22
N HIS A 74 -12.39 -10.12 17.87
CA HIS A 74 -13.05 -9.59 16.69
C HIS A 74 -13.28 -8.08 16.79
N ALA A 75 -13.75 -7.58 17.93
CA ALA A 75 -13.98 -6.15 18.15
C ALA A 75 -12.67 -5.34 18.11
N GLU A 76 -11.59 -5.87 18.69
CA GLU A 76 -10.27 -5.24 18.61
C GLU A 76 -9.75 -5.17 17.18
N ASN A 77 -9.92 -6.25 16.41
CA ASN A 77 -9.50 -6.29 15.01
C ASN A 77 -10.33 -5.31 14.16
N ALA A 78 -11.65 -5.23 14.38
CA ALA A 78 -12.52 -4.27 13.71
C ALA A 78 -12.10 -2.82 14.01
N THR A 79 -11.77 -2.52 15.28
CA THR A 79 -11.30 -1.20 15.70
C THR A 79 -9.98 -0.83 15.02
N LYS A 80 -9.03 -1.77 14.94
CA LYS A 80 -7.75 -1.58 14.23
C LYS A 80 -7.97 -1.31 12.73
N LEU A 81 -8.89 -2.04 12.09
CA LEU A 81 -9.24 -1.83 10.69
C LEU A 81 -9.86 -0.45 10.46
N GLN A 82 -10.79 -0.02 11.32
CA GLN A 82 -11.40 1.30 11.25
C GLN A 82 -10.34 2.41 11.37
N ALA A 83 -9.45 2.34 12.36
CA ALA A 83 -8.35 3.30 12.49
C ALA A 83 -7.41 3.30 11.27
N GLY A 84 -7.21 2.13 10.64
CA GLY A 84 -6.47 2.01 9.39
C GLY A 84 -7.17 2.68 8.21
N LEU A 85 -8.51 2.57 8.12
CA LEU A 85 -9.32 3.22 7.09
C LEU A 85 -9.33 4.74 7.25
N GLU A 86 -9.49 5.25 8.47
CA GLU A 86 -9.45 6.69 8.77
C GLU A 86 -8.12 7.32 8.33
N LYS A 87 -6.99 6.66 8.63
CA LYS A 87 -5.66 7.10 8.17
C LYS A 87 -5.54 7.14 6.65
N ARG A 88 -6.10 6.15 5.95
CA ARG A 88 -6.08 6.10 4.48
C ARG A 88 -6.99 7.16 3.88
N ALA A 89 -8.17 7.40 4.45
CA ALA A 89 -9.07 8.46 4.01
C ALA A 89 -8.40 9.84 4.13
N ALA A 90 -7.74 10.12 5.26
CA ALA A 90 -7.00 11.37 5.44
C ALA A 90 -5.82 11.51 4.45
N LEU A 91 -5.19 10.41 4.05
CA LEU A 91 -4.14 10.43 3.02
C LEU A 91 -4.71 10.76 1.64
N VAL A 92 -5.83 10.15 1.27
CA VAL A 92 -6.52 10.42 -0.01
C VAL A 92 -6.91 11.89 -0.09
N GLU A 93 -7.55 12.44 0.94
CA GLU A 93 -7.96 13.85 0.98
C GLU A 93 -6.77 14.80 0.78
N ARG A 94 -5.62 14.51 1.41
CA ARG A 94 -4.39 15.29 1.22
C ARG A 94 -3.86 15.19 -0.22
N GLN A 95 -3.90 14.00 -0.81
CA GLN A 95 -3.44 13.78 -2.18
C GLN A 95 -4.36 14.47 -3.19
N GLU A 96 -5.67 14.42 -2.99
CA GLU A 96 -6.65 15.15 -3.81
C GLU A 96 -6.41 16.67 -3.74
N ALA A 97 -6.21 17.22 -2.54
CA ALA A 97 -5.88 18.64 -2.37
C ALA A 97 -4.53 19.04 -2.99
N GLN A 98 -3.59 18.11 -3.12
CA GLN A 98 -2.33 18.35 -3.82
C GLN A 98 -2.52 18.31 -5.34
N ILE A 99 -3.32 17.37 -5.83
CA ILE A 99 -3.66 17.27 -7.26
C ILE A 99 -4.37 18.52 -7.74
N GLU A 100 -5.35 19.04 -6.99
CA GLU A 100 -6.04 20.28 -7.36
C GLU A 100 -5.08 21.47 -7.44
N ARG A 101 -4.19 21.63 -6.45
CA ARG A 101 -3.15 22.67 -6.51
C ARG A 101 -2.24 22.56 -7.74
N LEU A 102 -1.84 21.34 -8.10
CA LEU A 102 -1.02 21.10 -9.29
C LEU A 102 -1.79 21.37 -10.59
N ARG A 103 -3.10 21.09 -10.63
CA ARG A 103 -3.96 21.43 -11.77
C ARG A 103 -4.07 22.93 -11.94
N GLU A 104 -4.34 23.67 -10.86
CA GLU A 104 -4.36 25.14 -10.89
C GLU A 104 -3.02 25.72 -11.34
N GLU A 105 -1.89 25.19 -10.85
CA GLU A 105 -0.57 25.64 -11.24
C GLU A 105 -0.30 25.38 -12.73
N ARG A 106 -0.66 24.18 -13.22
CA ARG A 106 -0.57 23.84 -14.64
C ARG A 106 -1.40 24.80 -15.49
N ASP A 107 -2.63 25.10 -15.07
CA ASP A 107 -3.53 25.95 -15.85
C ASP A 107 -2.99 27.39 -15.91
N ARG A 108 -2.47 27.92 -14.80
CA ARG A 108 -1.79 29.24 -14.78
C ARG A 108 -0.56 29.26 -15.69
N LEU A 109 0.24 28.20 -15.70
CA LEU A 109 1.40 28.08 -16.59
C LEU A 109 0.98 27.95 -18.07
N GLY A 110 -0.12 27.27 -18.35
CA GLY A 110 -0.72 27.15 -19.67
C GLY A 110 -1.20 28.50 -20.20
N ASP A 111 -1.95 29.24 -19.38
CA ASP A 111 -2.43 30.58 -19.70
C ASP A 111 -1.25 31.54 -19.97
N ALA A 112 -0.22 31.52 -19.12
CA ALA A 112 0.98 32.34 -19.32
C ALA A 112 1.76 31.98 -20.60
N ALA A 113 1.83 30.69 -20.96
CA ALA A 113 2.46 30.25 -22.20
C ALA A 113 1.65 30.69 -23.43
N GLN A 114 0.32 30.60 -23.37
CA GLN A 114 -0.57 31.07 -24.43
C GLN A 114 -0.48 32.60 -24.61
N ASP A 115 -0.40 33.36 -23.52
CA ASP A 115 -0.20 34.80 -23.56
C ASP A 115 1.13 35.18 -24.22
N ARG A 116 2.19 34.44 -23.92
CA ARG A 116 3.50 34.59 -24.57
C ARG A 116 3.44 34.33 -26.06
N ASP A 117 2.81 33.25 -26.51
CA ASP A 117 2.70 32.91 -27.93
C ASP A 117 1.90 33.97 -28.70
N LEU A 118 0.84 34.52 -28.09
CA LEU A 118 0.08 35.64 -28.63
C LEU A 118 0.93 36.91 -28.74
N ALA A 119 1.74 37.22 -27.72
CA ALA A 119 2.66 38.37 -27.73
C ALA A 119 3.72 38.23 -28.85
N VAL A 120 4.37 37.07 -28.97
CA VAL A 120 5.34 36.79 -30.03
C VAL A 120 4.69 36.88 -31.41
N GLY A 121 3.47 36.37 -31.58
CA GLY A 121 2.72 36.47 -32.82
C GLY A 121 2.46 37.92 -33.25
N ARG A 122 2.05 38.79 -32.30
CA ARG A 122 1.84 40.23 -32.56
C ARG A 122 3.13 40.93 -32.97
N ILE A 123 4.22 40.69 -32.24
CA ILE A 123 5.55 41.26 -32.55
C ILE A 123 6.01 40.80 -33.94
N SER A 124 5.85 39.51 -34.24
CA SER A 124 6.19 38.94 -35.56
C SER A 124 5.37 39.57 -36.70
N GLY A 125 4.08 39.82 -36.48
CA GLY A 125 3.22 40.53 -37.41
C GLY A 125 3.69 41.96 -37.67
N ARG A 126 3.98 42.73 -36.61
CA ARG A 126 4.46 44.11 -36.71
C ARG A 126 5.83 44.20 -37.38
N TYR A 127 6.75 43.31 -37.01
CA TYR A 127 8.06 43.17 -37.65
C TYR A 127 7.95 42.94 -39.16
N SER A 128 7.04 42.04 -39.57
CA SER A 128 6.77 41.76 -40.98
C SER A 128 6.24 42.98 -41.72
N GLU A 129 5.38 43.76 -41.08
CA GLU A 129 4.80 44.98 -41.63
C GLU A 129 5.86 46.08 -41.82
N LEU A 130 6.68 46.34 -40.80
CA LEU A 130 7.77 47.31 -40.85
C LEU A 130 8.75 47.00 -41.98
N LEU A 131 9.16 45.74 -42.14
CA LEU A 131 10.04 45.34 -43.23
C LEU A 131 9.41 45.53 -44.62
N ARG A 132 8.08 45.37 -44.75
CA ARG A 132 7.36 45.68 -46.00
C ARG A 132 7.33 47.19 -46.25
N GLN A 133 7.04 48.00 -45.22
CA GLN A 133 7.00 49.46 -45.32
C GLN A 133 8.37 50.03 -45.70
N TRP A 134 9.45 49.48 -45.15
CA TRP A 134 10.82 49.87 -45.47
C TRP A 134 11.32 49.32 -46.82
N ARG A 135 10.47 48.58 -47.54
CA ARG A 135 10.78 47.95 -48.82
C ARG A 135 12.04 47.09 -48.74
N TYR A 136 12.15 46.27 -47.69
CA TYR A 136 13.28 45.39 -47.49
C TYR A 136 13.47 44.45 -48.70
N PRO A 137 14.68 44.34 -49.27
CA PRO A 137 14.89 43.63 -50.53
C PRO A 137 14.73 42.12 -50.36
N LYS A 138 14.02 41.48 -51.29
CA LYS A 138 13.79 40.03 -51.33
C LYS A 138 13.21 39.51 -50.00
N LEU A 139 12.22 40.22 -49.46
CA LEU A 139 11.50 39.84 -48.25
C LEU A 139 10.73 38.54 -48.49
N SER A 140 11.04 37.51 -47.73
CA SER A 140 10.30 36.24 -47.70
C SER A 140 10.24 35.75 -46.25
N GLN A 141 9.10 35.21 -45.82
CA GLN A 141 8.89 34.62 -44.49
C GLN A 141 9.52 35.44 -43.33
N PRO A 142 9.27 36.75 -43.21
CA PRO A 142 9.69 37.49 -42.03
C PRO A 142 8.94 36.97 -40.80
N MET A 143 9.68 36.61 -39.75
CA MET A 143 9.07 36.28 -38.47
C MET A 143 10.02 36.46 -37.30
N ILE A 144 9.45 36.53 -36.09
CA ILE A 144 10.18 36.36 -34.84
C ILE A 144 9.86 34.96 -34.32
N ASP A 145 10.89 34.18 -33.96
CA ASP A 145 10.69 32.86 -33.37
C ASP A 145 10.35 32.93 -31.86
N THR A 146 10.10 31.77 -31.27
CA THR A 146 9.81 31.66 -29.83
C THR A 146 10.99 32.02 -28.94
N ASN A 147 12.22 32.12 -29.47
CA ASN A 147 13.40 32.60 -28.75
C ASN A 147 13.64 34.11 -28.94
N LEU A 148 12.65 34.83 -29.49
CA LEU A 148 12.74 36.25 -29.85
C LEU A 148 13.84 36.57 -30.86
N VAL A 149 14.21 35.61 -31.70
CA VAL A 149 15.21 35.82 -32.75
C VAL A 149 14.49 36.21 -34.05
N PRO A 150 14.89 37.33 -34.70
CA PRO A 150 14.36 37.68 -36.00
C PRO A 150 14.91 36.78 -37.11
N HIS A 151 14.01 36.36 -38.00
CA HIS A 151 14.30 35.54 -39.17
C HIS A 151 13.71 36.18 -40.43
N VAL A 152 14.42 36.02 -41.55
CA VAL A 152 13.96 36.40 -42.90
C VAL A 152 14.55 35.40 -43.89
N ARG A 153 13.71 34.91 -44.82
CA ARG A 153 14.04 33.83 -45.78
C ARG A 153 14.37 32.48 -45.12
N GLY A 154 13.90 32.25 -43.89
CA GLY A 154 14.22 31.04 -43.13
C GLY A 154 15.57 31.09 -42.42
N ASP A 155 16.35 32.15 -42.63
CA ASP A 155 17.66 32.35 -41.98
C ASP A 155 17.54 33.35 -40.84
N SER A 156 18.36 33.15 -39.80
CA SER A 156 18.49 34.10 -38.70
C SER A 156 19.11 35.41 -39.21
N TYR A 157 18.69 36.55 -38.64
CA TYR A 157 19.27 37.86 -38.94
C TYR A 157 20.80 37.90 -38.80
N ARG A 158 21.40 37.00 -38.01
CA ARG A 158 22.85 36.88 -37.83
C ARG A 158 23.59 36.51 -39.12
N GLU A 159 22.94 35.79 -40.02
CA GLU A 159 23.49 35.34 -41.29
C GLU A 159 23.33 36.39 -42.40
N ALA A 160 22.60 37.47 -42.13
CA ALA A 160 22.44 38.57 -43.04
C ALA A 160 23.72 39.41 -43.17
N SER A 161 23.88 40.09 -44.32
CA SER A 161 24.96 41.07 -44.49
C SER A 161 24.88 42.18 -43.43
N SER A 162 26.00 42.84 -43.14
CA SER A 162 26.06 43.87 -42.07
C SER A 162 24.96 44.93 -42.18
N GLY A 163 24.69 45.44 -43.38
CA GLY A 163 23.62 46.41 -43.63
C GLY A 163 22.21 45.83 -43.48
N ALA A 164 22.00 44.60 -43.97
CA ALA A 164 20.74 43.90 -43.80
C ALA A 164 20.46 43.62 -42.31
N ARG A 165 21.47 43.16 -41.57
CA ARG A 165 21.40 42.89 -40.14
C ARG A 165 20.99 44.11 -39.33
N THR A 166 21.49 45.30 -39.68
CA THR A 166 21.08 46.56 -39.04
C THR A 166 19.59 46.83 -39.26
N LEU A 167 19.08 46.71 -40.49
CA LEU A 167 17.66 46.91 -40.78
C LEU A 167 16.77 45.88 -40.06
N LEU A 168 17.16 44.60 -40.06
CA LEU A 168 16.42 43.57 -39.33
C LEU A 168 16.38 43.84 -37.82
N THR A 169 17.50 44.29 -37.25
CA THR A 169 17.59 44.63 -35.82
C THR A 169 16.72 45.84 -35.48
N LEU A 170 16.76 46.89 -36.30
CA LEU A 170 15.92 48.08 -36.11
C LEU A 170 14.44 47.76 -36.24
N ALA A 171 14.05 46.97 -37.24
CA ALA A 171 12.66 46.54 -37.43
C ALA A 171 12.16 45.76 -36.22
N TRP A 172 13.01 44.89 -35.68
CA TRP A 172 12.67 44.11 -34.49
C TRP A 172 12.52 44.99 -33.24
N GLN A 173 13.48 45.87 -32.97
CA GLN A 173 13.41 46.78 -31.83
C GLN A 173 12.19 47.71 -31.91
N LEU A 174 11.87 48.21 -33.11
CA LEU A 174 10.70 49.06 -33.32
C LEU A 174 9.40 48.26 -33.19
N ALA A 175 9.32 47.04 -33.70
CA ALA A 175 8.16 46.17 -33.53
C ALA A 175 7.87 45.90 -32.05
N VAL A 176 8.91 45.63 -31.25
CA VAL A 176 8.79 45.46 -29.79
C VAL A 176 8.29 46.75 -29.14
N PHE A 177 8.83 47.91 -29.53
CA PHE A 177 8.40 49.20 -28.99
C PHE A 177 6.94 49.53 -29.33
N GLU A 178 6.55 49.42 -30.60
CA GLU A 178 5.19 49.74 -31.05
C GLU A 178 4.15 48.83 -30.39
N VAL A 179 4.42 47.52 -30.33
CA VAL A 179 3.52 46.58 -29.65
C VAL A 179 3.39 46.91 -28.17
N ALA A 180 4.47 47.32 -27.49
CA ALA A 180 4.43 47.70 -26.08
C ALA A 180 3.62 48.98 -25.82
N VAL A 181 3.74 49.97 -26.71
CA VAL A 181 2.96 51.20 -26.62
C VAL A 181 1.48 50.91 -26.86
N GLU A 182 1.15 50.10 -27.87
CA GLU A 182 -0.23 49.74 -28.22
C GLU A 182 -0.92 48.91 -27.13
N THR A 183 -0.18 48.06 -26.42
CA THR A 183 -0.72 47.25 -25.31
C THR A 183 -0.68 47.97 -23.96
N SER A 184 -0.25 49.24 -23.91
CA SER A 184 -0.04 49.98 -22.65
C SER A 184 0.85 49.25 -21.64
N ALA A 185 1.82 48.47 -22.14
CA ALA A 185 2.81 47.82 -21.29
C ALA A 185 3.74 48.88 -20.68
N ALA A 186 3.99 48.80 -19.37
CA ALA A 186 4.75 49.81 -18.63
C ALA A 186 6.18 50.03 -19.16
N HIS A 187 6.73 49.08 -19.92
CA HIS A 187 8.05 49.18 -20.53
C HIS A 187 8.19 48.22 -21.74
N PRO A 188 8.83 48.61 -22.86
CA PRO A 188 8.99 47.76 -24.06
C PRO A 188 9.67 46.41 -23.84
N GLY A 189 10.51 46.31 -22.82
CA GLY A 189 11.17 45.07 -22.39
C GLY A 189 10.31 44.12 -21.54
N PHE A 190 9.08 44.49 -21.17
CA PHE A 190 8.17 43.71 -20.31
C PHE A 190 6.87 43.38 -21.05
N LEU A 191 6.99 42.97 -22.30
CA LEU A 191 5.87 42.42 -23.09
C LEU A 191 5.58 40.95 -22.77
N MET A 192 6.36 40.34 -21.88
CA MET A 192 6.26 38.97 -21.39
C MET A 192 6.48 38.93 -19.87
#